data_AF-A0A2N3HZ16-F1
#
_entry.id   AF-A0A2N3HZ16-F1
#
_cell.length_a   1.000
_cell.length_b   1.000
_cell.length_c   1.000
_cell.angle_alpha   90.00
_cell.angle_beta   90.00
_cell.angle_gamma   90.00
#
_symmetry.space_group_name_H-M   'P 1'
#
loop_
_entity.id
_entity.type
_entity.pdbx_description
1 polymer ?
#
loop_
_entity_poly.entity_id
_entity_poly.type
_entity_poly.pdbx_seq_one_letter_code
_entity_poly.pdbx_strand_id
1 'polypeptide(L)'
;MNKQTLFNILLFGIAVIALIFSILRVIPFSVNGETFIGIIAAFIGIIVTLHIGFQIIKYLEIREELKESKKTMAEILVSQKRITIVENKSQEIYYTLLAKSITDDMQCVERFLTQLEALTYALKADRKNFDDIFYTLRTYITKINYGPIYGGTNNRDKELSERIGDAQKIDLQIKAFSNYCSVKYEYEHIMKFFYRRLEKARNNESVSLEESNEIMNG
;
A
#
# COMPACT_ATOMS: atom_id res chain seq x y z
N MET A 1 -39.35 18.76 -5.04
CA MET A 1 -39.89 18.66 -3.66
C MET A 1 -39.55 17.27 -3.15
N ASN A 2 -38.66 17.16 -2.16
CA ASN A 2 -38.21 15.85 -1.66
C ASN A 2 -39.40 15.07 -1.11
N LYS A 3 -39.44 13.75 -1.36
CA LYS A 3 -40.49 12.85 -0.83
C LYS A 3 -40.66 12.98 0.70
N GLN A 4 -39.58 13.37 1.36
CA GLN A 4 -39.48 13.67 2.80
C GLN A 4 -40.27 14.91 3.21
N THR A 5 -40.23 15.98 2.41
CA THR A 5 -41.01 17.20 2.62
C THR A 5 -42.51 16.90 2.46
N LEU A 6 -42.88 16.07 1.49
CA LEU A 6 -44.25 15.61 1.27
C LEU A 6 -44.81 14.79 2.44
N PHE A 7 -44.03 13.86 2.98
CA PHE A 7 -44.46 13.03 4.11
C PHE A 7 -44.63 13.85 5.40
N ASN A 8 -43.70 14.77 5.68
CA ASN A 8 -43.79 15.64 6.86
C ASN A 8 -44.97 16.62 6.79
N ILE A 9 -45.26 17.16 5.60
CA ILE A 9 -46.44 18.03 5.39
C ILE A 9 -47.73 17.24 5.61
N LEU A 10 -47.80 15.99 5.13
CA LEU A 10 -48.97 15.13 5.33
C LEU A 10 -49.20 14.84 6.82
N LEU A 11 -48.14 14.47 7.55
CA LEU A 11 -48.22 14.17 8.98
C LEU A 11 -48.65 15.39 9.79
N PHE A 12 -48.09 16.56 9.45
CA PHE A 12 -48.44 17.83 10.07
C PHE A 12 -49.91 18.20 9.79
N GLY A 13 -50.39 18.00 8.58
CA GLY A 13 -51.80 18.22 8.22
C GLY A 13 -52.76 17.37 9.05
N ILE A 14 -52.46 16.08 9.23
CA ILE A 14 -53.28 15.17 10.04
C ILE A 14 -53.30 15.60 11.52
N ALA A 15 -52.15 16.03 12.07
CA ALA A 15 -52.06 16.53 13.44
C ALA A 15 -52.87 17.81 13.67
N VAL A 16 -52.83 18.76 12.71
CA VAL A 16 -53.62 19.99 12.76
C VAL A 16 -55.12 19.70 12.70
N ILE A 17 -55.55 18.78 11.83
CA ILE A 17 -56.96 18.36 11.73
C ILE A 17 -57.42 17.74 13.06
N ALA A 18 -56.63 16.85 13.66
CA ALA A 18 -56.95 16.25 14.95
C ALA A 18 -57.07 17.29 16.08
N LEU A 19 -56.21 18.32 16.06
CA LEU A 19 -56.21 19.42 17.02
C LEU A 19 -57.46 20.30 16.86
N ILE A 20 -57.84 20.62 15.61
CA ILE A 20 -59.08 21.35 15.30
C ILE A 20 -60.31 20.56 15.78
N PHE A 21 -60.39 19.25 15.51
CA PHE A 21 -61.47 18.40 16.00
C PHE A 21 -61.53 18.33 17.52
N SER A 22 -60.37 18.29 18.19
CA SER A 22 -60.29 18.27 19.65
C SER A 22 -60.77 19.58 20.27
N ILE A 23 -60.53 20.73 19.63
CA ILE A 23 -61.01 22.04 20.10
C ILE A 23 -62.50 22.22 19.80
N LEU A 24 -62.97 21.79 18.62
CA LEU A 24 -64.37 21.91 18.20
C LEU A 24 -65.34 21.10 19.10
N ARG A 25 -64.86 20.04 19.76
CA ARG A 25 -65.66 19.24 20.71
C ARG A 25 -65.92 19.94 22.05
N VAL A 26 -65.27 21.08 22.35
CA VAL A 26 -65.19 21.69 23.70
C VAL A 26 -66.06 22.96 23.86
N ILE A 27 -67.19 23.07 23.14
CA ILE A 27 -68.15 24.18 23.34
C ILE A 27 -69.46 23.61 23.94
N PRO A 28 -69.98 24.08 25.11
CA PRO A 28 -69.66 25.32 25.83
C PRO A 28 -68.82 25.13 27.12
N PHE A 29 -67.74 25.91 27.18
CA PHE A 29 -66.94 26.40 28.33
C PHE A 29 -67.26 25.95 29.77
N SER A 30 -67.05 24.66 30.10
CA SER A 30 -66.41 24.29 31.36
C SER A 30 -65.26 23.33 31.07
N VAL A 31 -64.01 23.76 31.28
CA VAL A 31 -62.85 22.88 31.15
C VAL A 31 -62.84 21.97 32.36
N ASN A 32 -63.56 20.86 32.28
CA ASN A 32 -63.46 19.79 33.28
C ASN A 32 -62.07 19.16 33.19
N GLY A 33 -61.56 18.65 34.32
CA GLY A 33 -60.20 18.10 34.41
C GLY A 33 -59.90 17.01 33.36
N GLU A 34 -60.91 16.23 32.98
CA GLU A 34 -60.82 15.21 31.93
C GLU A 34 -60.54 15.80 30.54
N THR A 35 -61.17 16.92 30.20
CA THR A 35 -60.98 17.62 28.91
C THR A 35 -59.57 18.23 28.82
N PHE A 36 -59.07 18.77 29.93
CA PHE A 36 -57.70 19.29 30.02
C PHE A 36 -56.66 18.18 29.83
N ILE A 37 -56.84 17.03 30.47
CA ILE A 37 -55.96 15.86 30.32
C ILE A 37 -55.95 15.36 28.86
N GLY A 38 -57.11 15.34 28.19
CA GLY A 38 -57.21 14.96 26.79
C GLY A 38 -56.41 15.89 25.85
N ILE A 39 -56.47 17.20 26.08
CA ILE A 39 -55.71 18.20 25.30
C ILE A 39 -54.20 18.03 25.51
N ILE A 40 -53.75 17.89 26.76
CA ILE A 40 -52.33 17.66 27.08
C ILE A 40 -51.82 16.35 26.47
N ALA A 41 -52.60 15.27 26.56
CA ALA A 41 -52.27 13.99 25.96
C ALA A 41 -52.14 14.08 24.42
N ALA A 42 -53.02 14.84 23.77
CA ALA A 42 -52.95 15.09 22.33
C ALA A 42 -51.67 15.88 21.94
N PHE A 43 -51.32 16.94 22.68
CA PHE A 43 -50.08 17.68 22.45
C PHE A 43 -48.84 16.82 22.63
N ILE A 44 -48.79 15.99 23.68
CA ILE A 44 -47.70 15.04 23.90
C ILE A 44 -47.61 14.06 22.72
N GLY A 45 -48.73 13.51 22.25
CA GLY A 45 -48.76 12.61 21.09
C GLY A 45 -48.21 13.25 19.81
N ILE A 46 -48.56 14.51 19.53
CA ILE A 46 -48.05 15.26 18.39
C ILE A 46 -46.54 15.49 18.52
N ILE A 47 -46.07 15.93 19.68
CA ILE A 47 -44.65 16.20 19.94
C ILE A 47 -43.80 14.92 19.79
N VAL A 48 -44.25 13.81 20.39
CA VAL A 48 -43.55 12.52 20.29
C VAL A 48 -43.49 12.03 18.84
N THR A 49 -44.60 12.15 18.10
CA THR A 49 -44.66 11.74 16.69
C THR A 49 -43.70 12.57 15.82
N LEU A 50 -43.67 13.89 16.00
CA LEU A 50 -42.72 14.77 15.30
C LEU A 50 -41.27 14.45 15.66
N HIS A 51 -41.00 14.16 16.93
CA HIS A 51 -39.66 13.80 17.39
C HIS A 51 -39.16 12.49 16.77
N ILE A 52 -40.01 11.45 16.74
CA ILE A 52 -39.69 10.17 16.10
C ILE A 52 -39.49 10.35 14.59
N GLY A 53 -40.36 11.12 13.91
CA GLY A 53 -40.21 11.40 12.49
C GLY A 53 -38.88 12.08 12.15
N PHE A 54 -38.46 13.05 12.99
CA PHE A 54 -37.16 13.71 12.85
C PHE A 54 -35.98 12.76 13.05
N GLN A 55 -36.04 11.86 14.05
CA GLN A 55 -35.00 10.85 14.26
C GLN A 55 -34.87 9.89 13.07
N ILE A 56 -35.99 9.46 12.48
CA ILE A 56 -36.01 8.58 11.30
C ILE A 56 -35.30 9.25 10.12
N ILE A 57 -35.60 10.53 9.88
CA ILE A 57 -34.98 11.30 8.79
C ILE A 57 -33.47 11.39 8.97
N LYS A 58 -33.02 11.80 10.17
CA LYS A 58 -31.58 11.87 10.49
C LYS A 58 -30.89 10.52 10.36
N TYR A 59 -31.54 9.46 10.83
CA TYR A 59 -31.01 8.11 10.70
C TYR A 59 -30.81 7.71 9.23
N LEU A 60 -31.76 8.02 8.36
CA LEU A 60 -31.66 7.72 6.92
C LEU A 60 -30.51 8.49 6.26
N GLU A 61 -30.37 9.78 6.57
CA GLU A 61 -29.29 10.64 6.07
C GLU A 61 -27.91 10.11 6.52
N ILE A 62 -27.72 9.87 7.82
CA ILE A 62 -26.48 9.30 8.37
C ILE A 62 -26.17 7.95 7.74
N ARG A 63 -27.18 7.12 7.49
CA ARG A 63 -26.99 5.80 6.86
C ARG A 63 -26.49 5.92 5.42
N GLU A 64 -26.98 6.90 4.66
CA GLU A 64 -26.52 7.18 3.31
C GLU A 64 -25.09 7.71 3.30
N GLU A 65 -24.78 8.70 4.15
CA GLU A 65 -23.42 9.23 4.33
C GLU A 65 -22.42 8.13 4.74
N LEU A 66 -22.83 7.23 5.65
CA LEU A 66 -22.00 6.10 6.07
C LEU A 66 -21.70 5.15 4.89
N LYS A 67 -22.68 4.91 4.02
CA LYS A 67 -22.52 4.06 2.83
C LYS A 67 -21.54 4.68 1.85
N GLU A 68 -21.65 5.98 1.61
CA GLU A 68 -20.72 6.71 0.75
C GLU A 68 -19.32 6.75 1.34
N SER A 69 -19.19 7.05 2.64
CA SER A 69 -17.92 7.03 3.36
C SER A 69 -17.20 5.67 3.26
N LYS A 70 -17.93 4.56 3.42
CA LYS A 70 -17.36 3.20 3.24
C LYS A 70 -16.87 2.97 1.82
N LYS A 71 -17.60 3.45 0.80
CA LYS A 71 -17.19 3.35 -0.61
C LYS A 71 -15.90 4.14 -0.85
N THR A 72 -15.85 5.39 -0.42
CA THR A 72 -14.67 6.25 -0.54
C THR A 72 -13.46 5.64 0.18
N MET A 73 -13.65 5.09 1.38
CA MET A 73 -12.58 4.40 2.12
C MET A 73 -12.02 3.21 1.31
N ALA A 74 -12.89 2.41 0.70
CA ALA A 74 -12.46 1.29 -0.13
C ALA A 74 -11.67 1.77 -1.37
N GLU A 75 -12.10 2.84 -2.02
CA GLU A 75 -11.40 3.45 -3.16
C GLU A 75 -10.03 4.03 -2.76
N ILE A 76 -9.92 4.63 -1.57
CA ILE A 76 -8.65 5.12 -1.00
C ILE A 76 -7.69 3.95 -0.80
N LEU A 77 -8.15 2.84 -0.19
CA LEU A 77 -7.30 1.66 0.03
C LEU A 77 -6.79 1.06 -1.29
N VAL A 78 -7.64 0.99 -2.32
CA VAL A 78 -7.22 0.52 -3.65
C VAL A 78 -6.20 1.48 -4.27
N SER A 79 -6.42 2.78 -4.15
CA SER A 79 -5.51 3.79 -4.69
C SER A 79 -4.17 3.82 -3.96
N GLN A 80 -4.15 3.65 -2.64
CA GLN A 80 -2.91 3.50 -1.86
C GLN A 80 -2.10 2.30 -2.33
N LYS A 81 -2.73 1.12 -2.52
CA LYS A 81 -2.03 -0.05 -3.08
C LYS A 81 -1.42 0.23 -4.44
N ARG A 82 -2.14 0.93 -5.33
CA ARG A 82 -1.63 1.32 -6.65
C ARG A 82 -0.44 2.27 -6.56
N ILE A 83 -0.49 3.26 -5.66
CA ILE A 83 0.61 4.19 -5.40
C ILE A 83 1.84 3.42 -4.94
N THR A 84 1.71 2.53 -3.95
CA THR A 84 2.85 1.72 -3.47
C THR A 84 3.49 0.88 -4.58
N ILE A 85 2.69 0.28 -5.48
CA ILE A 85 3.24 -0.44 -6.63
C ILE A 85 4.03 0.49 -7.55
N VAL A 86 3.51 1.68 -7.85
CA VAL A 86 4.19 2.68 -8.70
C VAL A 86 5.47 3.19 -8.04
N GLU A 87 5.45 3.46 -6.74
CA GLU A 87 6.63 3.86 -5.96
C GLU A 87 7.71 2.79 -6.03
N ASN A 88 7.36 1.51 -5.84
CA ASN A 88 8.32 0.42 -5.95
C ASN A 88 8.91 0.30 -7.36
N LYS A 89 8.10 0.44 -8.42
CA LYS A 89 8.60 0.47 -9.81
C LYS A 89 9.54 1.66 -10.05
N SER A 90 9.22 2.82 -9.50
CA SER A 90 10.07 4.01 -9.60
C SER A 90 11.43 3.76 -8.94
N GLN A 91 11.43 3.16 -7.75
CA GLN A 91 12.66 2.79 -7.04
C GLN A 91 13.47 1.74 -7.80
N GLU A 92 12.83 0.70 -8.35
CA GLU A 92 13.48 -0.30 -9.20
C GLU A 92 14.22 0.36 -10.37
N ILE A 93 13.57 1.29 -11.07
CA ILE A 93 14.16 2.04 -12.19
C ILE A 93 15.32 2.90 -11.69
N TYR A 94 15.13 3.61 -10.58
CA TYR A 94 16.16 4.45 -9.99
C TYR A 94 17.43 3.67 -9.67
N TYR A 95 17.33 2.56 -8.94
CA TYR A 95 18.49 1.74 -8.59
C TYR A 95 19.15 1.09 -9.82
N THR A 96 18.35 0.67 -10.81
CA THR A 96 18.89 0.16 -12.09
C THR A 96 19.71 1.22 -12.83
N LEU A 97 19.22 2.47 -12.86
CA LEU A 97 19.94 3.59 -13.48
C LEU A 97 21.18 3.97 -12.68
N LEU A 98 21.09 3.97 -11.34
CA LEU A 98 22.21 4.25 -10.45
C LEU A 98 23.35 3.22 -10.65
N ALA A 99 23.01 1.93 -10.72
CA ALA A 99 23.98 0.87 -10.99
C ALA A 99 24.66 1.02 -12.35
N LYS A 100 23.95 1.57 -13.35
CA LYS A 100 24.48 1.88 -14.68
C LYS A 100 25.34 3.15 -14.69
N SER A 101 25.03 4.13 -13.84
CA SER A 101 25.79 5.39 -13.76
C SER A 101 27.12 5.26 -13.04
N ILE A 102 27.35 4.18 -12.29
CA ILE A 102 28.67 3.87 -11.74
C ILE A 102 29.57 3.45 -12.92
N THR A 103 30.44 4.36 -13.32
CA THR A 103 31.35 4.21 -14.47
C THR A 103 32.72 3.65 -14.08
N ASP A 104 33.06 3.64 -12.80
CA ASP A 104 34.32 3.09 -12.32
C ASP A 104 34.30 1.56 -12.38
N ASP A 105 35.16 1.00 -13.24
CA ASP A 105 35.32 -0.45 -13.41
C ASP A 105 35.83 -1.13 -12.13
N MET A 106 36.40 -0.38 -11.18
CA MET A 106 36.81 -0.92 -9.88
C MET A 106 35.63 -1.09 -8.90
N GLN A 107 34.47 -0.48 -9.17
CA GLN A 107 33.29 -0.51 -8.30
C GLN A 107 32.26 -1.57 -8.74
N CYS A 108 32.69 -2.66 -9.38
CA CYS A 108 31.77 -3.70 -9.88
C CYS A 108 30.95 -4.39 -8.78
N VAL A 109 31.49 -4.50 -7.56
CA VAL A 109 30.73 -5.05 -6.41
C VAL A 109 29.61 -4.08 -6.02
N GLU A 110 29.89 -2.78 -6.00
CA GLU A 110 28.86 -1.76 -5.70
C GLU A 110 27.77 -1.72 -6.76
N ARG A 111 28.13 -1.90 -8.04
CA ARG A 111 27.16 -2.04 -9.15
C ARG A 111 26.25 -3.24 -8.96
N PHE A 112 26.82 -4.38 -8.56
CA PHE A 112 26.06 -5.58 -8.26
C PHE A 112 25.11 -5.37 -7.07
N LEU A 113 25.60 -4.82 -5.96
CA LEU A 113 24.77 -4.53 -4.77
C LEU A 113 23.63 -3.54 -5.09
N THR A 114 23.92 -2.49 -5.86
CA THR A 114 22.91 -1.51 -6.29
C THR A 114 21.86 -2.16 -7.20
N GLN A 115 22.25 -3.11 -8.05
CA GLN A 115 21.31 -3.87 -8.87
C GLN A 115 20.51 -4.91 -8.05
N LEU A 116 21.08 -5.46 -6.97
CA LEU A 116 20.33 -6.28 -6.02
C LEU A 116 19.24 -5.47 -5.31
N GLU A 117 19.50 -4.20 -4.98
CA GLU A 117 18.45 -3.31 -4.47
C GLU A 117 17.32 -3.10 -5.49
N ALA A 118 17.66 -2.97 -6.79
CA ALA A 118 16.65 -2.93 -7.83
C ALA A 118 15.78 -4.21 -7.85
N LEU A 119 16.38 -5.39 -7.67
CA LEU A 119 15.64 -6.66 -7.56
C LEU A 119 14.69 -6.67 -6.35
N THR A 120 15.12 -6.14 -5.20
CA THR A 120 14.27 -5.98 -4.00
C THR A 120 13.01 -5.18 -4.31
N TYR A 121 13.14 -4.05 -5.02
CA TYR A 121 11.99 -3.23 -5.40
C TYR A 121 11.14 -3.87 -6.50
N ALA A 122 11.75 -4.60 -7.44
CA ALA A 122 11.02 -5.37 -8.45
C ALA A 122 10.12 -6.45 -7.82
N LEU A 123 10.59 -7.13 -6.77
CA LEU A 123 9.79 -8.10 -6.01
C LEU A 123 8.61 -7.44 -5.30
N LYS A 124 8.81 -6.23 -4.74
CA LYS A 124 7.72 -5.44 -4.13
C LYS A 124 6.72 -4.87 -5.14
N ALA A 125 7.12 -4.75 -6.40
CA ALA A 125 6.32 -4.19 -7.49
C ALA A 125 5.42 -5.22 -8.22
N ASP A 126 5.40 -6.48 -7.77
CA ASP A 126 4.73 -7.61 -8.43
C ASP A 126 5.16 -7.77 -9.90
N ARG A 127 6.46 -7.57 -10.16
CA ARG A 127 7.06 -7.79 -11.48
C ARG A 127 7.03 -9.28 -11.81
N LYS A 128 6.79 -9.61 -13.08
CA LYS A 128 6.65 -11.01 -13.56
C LYS A 128 7.88 -11.56 -14.28
N ASN A 129 8.65 -10.69 -14.94
CA ASN A 129 9.85 -11.07 -15.68
C ASN A 129 11.06 -10.39 -15.02
N PHE A 130 12.10 -11.16 -14.70
CA PHE A 130 13.31 -10.67 -14.03
C PHE A 130 14.58 -10.86 -14.88
N ASP A 131 14.43 -11.31 -16.13
CA ASP A 131 15.53 -11.72 -17.01
C ASP A 131 16.55 -10.61 -17.22
N ASP A 132 16.09 -9.37 -17.37
CA ASP A 132 16.93 -8.18 -17.54
C ASP A 132 17.74 -7.84 -16.28
N ILE A 133 17.12 -7.96 -15.10
CA ILE A 133 17.80 -7.76 -13.81
C ILE A 133 18.84 -8.87 -13.62
N PHE A 134 18.48 -10.13 -13.86
CA PHE A 134 19.39 -11.26 -13.72
C PHE A 134 20.55 -11.21 -14.72
N TYR A 135 20.28 -10.87 -15.98
CA TYR A 135 21.32 -10.64 -16.97
C TYR A 135 22.29 -9.53 -16.54
N THR A 136 21.76 -8.44 -15.99
CA THR A 136 22.58 -7.31 -15.51
C THR A 136 23.42 -7.73 -14.30
N LEU A 137 22.85 -8.47 -13.35
CA LEU A 137 23.57 -9.02 -12.19
C LEU A 137 24.73 -9.92 -12.64
N ARG A 138 24.47 -10.88 -13.53
CA ARG A 138 25.51 -11.75 -14.13
C ARG A 138 26.61 -10.94 -14.81
N THR A 139 26.21 -9.96 -15.62
CA THR A 139 27.15 -9.05 -16.31
C THR A 139 28.08 -8.36 -15.31
N TYR A 140 27.56 -7.87 -14.19
CA TYR A 140 28.40 -7.24 -13.17
C TYR A 140 29.32 -8.25 -12.47
N ILE A 141 28.89 -9.48 -12.23
CA ILE A 141 29.76 -10.55 -11.71
C ILE A 141 30.95 -10.79 -12.65
N THR A 142 30.73 -10.88 -13.97
CA THR A 142 31.83 -11.11 -14.94
C THR A 142 32.88 -10.00 -14.98
N LYS A 143 32.54 -8.82 -14.46
CA LYS A 143 33.43 -7.65 -14.41
C LYS A 143 34.13 -7.49 -13.07
N ILE A 144 33.73 -8.25 -12.05
CA ILE A 144 34.44 -8.26 -10.77
C ILE A 144 35.85 -8.77 -11.05
N ASN A 145 36.84 -7.88 -10.98
CA ASN A 145 38.25 -8.19 -11.01
C ASN A 145 38.92 -7.38 -9.92
N TYR A 146 39.70 -8.05 -9.09
CA TYR A 146 40.49 -7.41 -8.05
C TYR A 146 41.83 -7.03 -8.67
N GLY A 147 41.86 -5.89 -9.37
CA GLY A 147 43.11 -5.18 -9.64
C GLY A 147 43.60 -4.47 -8.38
N PRO A 148 44.79 -3.83 -8.39
CA PRO A 148 45.29 -3.11 -7.22
C PRO A 148 44.40 -1.90 -6.96
N ILE A 149 43.42 -2.09 -6.07
CA ILE A 149 42.65 -1.02 -5.44
C ILE A 149 43.66 -0.04 -4.84
N TYR A 150 43.58 1.22 -5.22
CA TYR A 150 44.44 2.30 -4.72
C TYR A 150 44.32 2.40 -3.19
N GLY A 151 45.29 1.80 -2.48
CA GLY A 151 45.37 1.84 -1.02
C GLY A 151 45.95 0.54 -0.48
N GLY A 152 46.95 0.62 0.40
CA GLY A 152 47.70 -0.54 0.89
C GLY A 152 46.83 -1.69 1.42
N THR A 153 47.42 -2.88 1.48
CA THR A 153 46.83 -4.16 1.95
C THR A 153 45.89 -4.07 3.14
N ASN A 154 46.10 -3.11 4.05
CA ASN A 154 45.47 -3.07 5.36
C ASN A 154 44.01 -2.58 5.37
N ASN A 155 43.50 -1.99 4.28
CA ASN A 155 42.10 -1.53 4.17
C ASN A 155 41.21 -2.41 3.26
N ARG A 156 41.80 -3.38 2.56
CA ARG A 156 41.13 -4.17 1.51
C ARG A 156 40.18 -5.24 2.04
N ASP A 157 40.66 -6.06 2.97
CA ASP A 157 39.84 -7.12 3.56
C ASP A 157 38.66 -6.56 4.35
N LYS A 158 38.84 -5.37 4.94
CA LYS A 158 37.80 -4.66 5.67
C LYS A 158 36.69 -4.21 4.73
N GLU A 159 37.03 -3.49 3.65
CA GLU A 159 36.05 -3.03 2.67
C GLU A 159 35.31 -4.20 2.01
N LEU A 160 36.03 -5.27 1.64
CA LEU A 160 35.41 -6.48 1.09
C LEU A 160 34.43 -7.13 2.09
N SER A 161 34.83 -7.22 3.36
CA SER A 161 33.98 -7.79 4.41
C SER A 161 32.72 -6.95 4.63
N GLU A 162 32.83 -5.62 4.57
CA GLU A 162 31.68 -4.70 4.63
C GLU A 162 30.72 -4.95 3.44
N ARG A 163 31.24 -5.03 2.21
CA ARG A 163 30.41 -5.32 1.02
C ARG A 163 29.78 -6.72 1.05
N ILE A 164 30.45 -7.71 1.60
CA ILE A 164 29.88 -9.05 1.83
C ILE A 164 28.75 -8.97 2.84
N GLY A 165 28.93 -8.20 3.93
CA GLY A 165 27.88 -7.95 4.92
C GLY A 165 26.65 -7.28 4.30
N ASP A 166 26.85 -6.28 3.45
CA ASP A 166 25.77 -5.64 2.70
C ASP A 166 25.04 -6.63 1.80
N ALA A 167 25.77 -7.46 1.04
CA ALA A 167 25.19 -8.51 0.20
C ALA A 167 24.32 -9.48 1.01
N GLN A 168 24.82 -9.93 2.17
CA GLN A 168 24.09 -10.85 3.06
C GLN A 168 22.81 -10.21 3.62
N LYS A 169 22.87 -8.92 3.98
CA LYS A 169 21.70 -8.18 4.46
C LYS A 169 20.62 -8.08 3.37
N ILE A 170 21.01 -7.86 2.12
CA ILE A 170 20.06 -7.82 0.99
C ILE A 170 19.54 -9.23 0.68
N ASP A 171 20.39 -10.25 0.74
CA ASP A 171 20.00 -11.67 0.55
C ASP A 171 18.91 -12.13 1.52
N LEU A 172 19.07 -11.80 2.80
CA LEU A 172 18.05 -12.08 3.81
C LEU A 172 16.72 -11.37 3.52
N GLN A 173 16.76 -10.12 3.03
CA GLN A 173 15.55 -9.39 2.66
C GLN A 173 14.86 -10.03 1.44
N ILE A 174 15.64 -10.39 0.42
CA ILE A 174 15.11 -11.02 -0.80
C ILE A 174 14.43 -12.35 -0.48
N LYS A 175 15.08 -13.19 0.32
CA LYS A 175 14.56 -14.50 0.76
C LYS A 175 13.30 -14.41 1.62
N ALA A 176 13.06 -13.26 2.25
CA ALA A 176 11.88 -13.03 3.10
C ALA A 176 10.62 -12.63 2.32
N PHE A 177 10.72 -12.27 1.03
CA PHE A 177 9.54 -11.91 0.24
C PHE A 177 8.63 -13.11 -0.03
N SER A 178 7.32 -12.89 0.03
CA SER A 178 6.32 -13.94 -0.22
C SER A 178 6.37 -14.50 -1.65
N ASN A 179 6.82 -13.70 -2.61
CA ASN A 179 7.02 -14.11 -4.01
C ASN A 179 8.45 -14.58 -4.32
N TYR A 180 9.34 -14.71 -3.33
CA TYR A 180 10.71 -15.18 -3.54
C TYR A 180 10.79 -16.52 -4.30
N CYS A 181 9.83 -17.42 -4.09
CA CYS A 181 9.76 -18.71 -4.78
C CYS A 181 9.78 -18.59 -6.32
N SER A 182 9.30 -17.48 -6.90
CA SER A 182 9.32 -17.29 -8.36
C SER A 182 10.71 -16.98 -8.92
N VAL A 183 11.60 -16.45 -8.09
CA VAL A 183 12.97 -16.06 -8.47
C VAL A 183 14.04 -16.97 -7.87
N LYS A 184 13.66 -17.85 -6.94
CA LYS A 184 14.58 -18.62 -6.10
C LYS A 184 15.71 -19.29 -6.88
N TYR A 185 15.38 -20.07 -7.91
CA TYR A 185 16.36 -20.85 -8.65
C TYR A 185 17.45 -19.97 -9.27
N GLU A 186 17.04 -19.00 -10.08
CA GLU A 186 17.94 -18.06 -10.76
C GLU A 186 18.74 -17.21 -9.75
N TYR A 187 18.05 -16.72 -8.72
CA TYR A 187 18.65 -15.88 -7.70
C TYR A 187 19.73 -16.62 -6.89
N GLU A 188 19.44 -17.83 -6.41
CA GLU A 188 20.41 -18.63 -5.65
C GLU A 188 21.62 -18.99 -6.53
N HIS A 189 21.39 -19.22 -7.83
CA HIS A 189 22.48 -19.48 -8.77
C HIS A 189 23.39 -18.27 -8.96
N ILE A 190 22.82 -17.09 -9.18
CA ILE A 190 23.55 -15.82 -9.31
C ILE A 190 24.33 -15.52 -8.03
N MET A 191 23.72 -15.68 -6.85
CA MET A 191 24.40 -15.44 -5.57
C MET A 191 25.57 -16.41 -5.35
N LYS A 192 25.43 -17.68 -5.76
CA LYS A 192 26.53 -18.65 -5.73
C LYS A 192 27.69 -18.20 -6.61
N PHE A 193 27.42 -17.74 -7.83
CA PHE A 193 28.46 -17.21 -8.71
C PHE A 193 29.11 -15.94 -8.15
N PHE A 194 28.30 -15.05 -7.56
CA PHE A 194 28.81 -13.82 -6.94
C PHE A 194 29.82 -14.14 -5.82
N TYR A 195 29.45 -14.98 -4.85
CA TYR A 195 30.37 -15.32 -3.75
C TYR A 195 31.61 -16.06 -4.22
N ARG A 196 31.45 -17.03 -5.14
CA ARG A 196 32.60 -17.75 -5.74
C ARG A 196 33.53 -16.78 -6.45
N ARG A 197 32.98 -15.80 -7.17
CA ARG A 197 33.78 -14.80 -7.88
C ARG A 197 34.51 -13.87 -6.91
N LEU A 198 33.86 -13.43 -5.83
CA LEU A 198 34.51 -12.62 -4.79
C LEU A 198 35.72 -13.34 -4.17
N GLU A 199 35.61 -14.65 -3.90
CA GLU A 199 36.73 -15.44 -3.36
C GLU A 199 37.92 -15.51 -4.33
N LYS A 200 37.65 -15.81 -5.61
CA LYS A 200 38.69 -15.79 -6.65
C LYS A 200 39.31 -14.41 -6.83
N ALA A 201 38.48 -13.37 -6.78
CA ALA A 201 38.95 -12.00 -6.89
C ALA A 201 39.88 -11.65 -5.71
N ARG A 202 39.53 -12.05 -4.48
CA ARG A 202 40.41 -11.91 -3.31
C ARG A 202 41.80 -12.56 -3.51
N ASN A 203 41.88 -13.62 -4.31
CA ASN A 203 43.14 -14.29 -4.67
C ASN A 203 43.85 -13.67 -5.89
N ASN A 204 43.39 -12.53 -6.41
CA ASN A 204 43.85 -11.87 -7.64
C ASN A 204 43.68 -12.73 -8.91
N GLU A 205 42.76 -13.69 -8.90
CA GLU A 205 42.41 -14.47 -10.08
C GLU A 205 41.49 -13.63 -10.98
N SER A 206 41.92 -13.43 -12.23
CA SER A 206 41.13 -12.73 -13.25
C SER A 206 40.03 -13.64 -13.83
N VAL A 207 38.92 -13.05 -14.27
CA VAL A 207 37.83 -13.82 -14.92
C VAL A 207 38.33 -14.45 -16.23
N SER A 208 38.23 -15.77 -16.34
CA SER A 208 38.50 -16.48 -17.60
C SER A 208 37.29 -16.41 -18.54
N LEU A 209 37.52 -16.65 -19.84
CA LEU A 209 36.42 -16.69 -20.82
C LEU A 209 35.43 -17.83 -20.50
N GLU A 210 35.93 -18.96 -20.04
CA GLU A 210 35.11 -20.11 -19.65
C GLU A 210 34.22 -19.78 -18.43
N GLU A 211 34.78 -19.14 -17.40
CA GLU A 211 34.03 -18.70 -16.23
C GLU A 211 32.99 -17.64 -16.60
N SER A 212 33.34 -16.68 -17.47
CA SER A 212 32.39 -15.69 -17.97
C SER A 212 31.20 -16.34 -18.68
N ASN A 213 31.47 -17.33 -19.54
CA ASN A 213 30.42 -18.10 -20.21
C ASN A 213 29.57 -18.92 -19.23
N GLU A 214 30.18 -19.50 -18.20
CA GLU A 214 29.47 -20.23 -17.15
C GLU A 214 28.53 -19.29 -16.37
N ILE A 215 29.00 -18.10 -15.99
CA ILE A 215 28.21 -17.10 -15.26
C ILE A 215 27.05 -16.57 -16.12
N MET A 216 27.27 -16.37 -17.42
CA MET A 216 26.26 -15.79 -18.31
C MET A 216 25.19 -16.79 -18.76
N ASN A 217 25.53 -18.06 -18.90
CA ASN A 217 24.64 -19.10 -19.44
C ASN A 217 24.11 -20.08 -18.39
N GLY A 218 24.67 -20.07 -17.19
CA GLY A 218 24.22 -20.87 -16.06
C GLY A 218 23.12 -20.18 -15.28
#